data_AF-A0A2W6TI08-F1
#
_entry.id   AF-A0A2W6TI08-F1
#
_cell.length_a   1.000
_cell.length_b   1.000
_cell.length_c   1.000
_cell.angle_alpha   90.00
_cell.angle_beta   90.00
_cell.angle_gamma   90.00
#
_symmetry.space_group_name_H-M   'P 1'
#
loop_
_entity.id
_entity.type
_entity.pdbx_description
1 polymer ?
#
loop_
_entity_poly.entity_id
_entity_poly.type
_entity_poly.pdbx_seq_one_letter_code
_entity_poly.pdbx_strand_id
1 'polypeptide(L)'
;KKIIVVGDFLHAGKNSEFEIYKNWKLQFPALKIILVKGNHDRISEKYLFELGISDIYSVYQENEFTFSHEDLKNESQFVISGHIHPGVVLQSSTRKLKFPCYVVTENQLILPAFSTFTGLDTNNYFPESQKYIVTQDSIHLIQ
;
A
#
# COMPACT_ATOMS: atom_id res chain seq x y z
N LYS A 1 0.22 18.37 7.20
CA LYS A 1 0.92 17.17 6.69
C LYS A 1 0.00 15.97 6.93
N LYS A 2 -0.03 15.00 6.02
CA LYS A 2 -0.89 13.82 6.15
C LYS A 2 -0.22 12.56 5.58
N ILE A 3 -0.68 11.41 6.03
CA ILE A 3 -0.39 10.09 5.44
C ILE A 3 -1.72 9.52 4.94
N ILE A 4 -1.71 8.95 3.73
CA ILE A 4 -2.80 8.15 3.20
C ILE A 4 -2.31 6.71 3.20
N VAL A 5 -3.00 5.83 3.94
CA VAL A 5 -2.75 4.39 3.95
C VAL A 5 -3.74 3.74 3.01
N VAL A 6 -3.24 3.01 2.01
CA VAL A 6 -4.07 2.37 0.96
C VAL A 6 -4.36 0.91 1.31
N GLY A 7 -5.02 0.75 2.46
CA GLY A 7 -5.53 -0.51 3.02
C GLY A 7 -4.51 -1.34 3.79
N ASP A 8 -5.03 -2.41 4.38
CA ASP A 8 -4.33 -3.43 5.16
C ASP A 8 -3.38 -2.84 6.22
N PHE A 9 -3.92 -1.91 6.99
CA PHE A 9 -3.15 -1.06 7.89
C PHE A 9 -2.62 -1.83 9.10
N LEU A 10 -3.46 -2.63 9.75
CA LEU A 10 -3.09 -3.40 10.94
C LEU A 10 -3.70 -4.80 10.89
N HIS A 11 -2.87 -5.82 11.09
CA HIS A 11 -3.34 -7.19 11.15
C HIS A 11 -4.11 -7.44 12.44
N ALA A 12 -5.37 -7.85 12.32
CA ALA A 12 -6.23 -8.19 13.45
C ALA A 12 -5.67 -9.41 14.19
N GLY A 13 -4.84 -9.19 15.21
CA GLY A 13 -4.34 -10.29 16.04
C GLY A 13 -3.23 -9.97 17.04
N LYS A 14 -2.51 -8.84 16.91
CA LYS A 14 -1.37 -8.54 17.79
C LYS A 14 -1.49 -7.20 18.50
N ASN A 15 -1.86 -7.25 19.78
CA ASN A 15 -1.92 -6.08 20.67
C ASN A 15 -0.62 -5.25 20.68
N SER A 16 0.54 -5.88 20.51
CA SER A 16 1.83 -5.18 20.49
C SER A 16 1.99 -4.22 19.30
N GLU A 17 1.43 -4.55 18.12
CA GLU A 17 1.53 -3.68 16.93
C GLU A 17 0.70 -2.40 17.13
N PHE A 18 -0.48 -2.53 17.75
CA PHE A 18 -1.34 -1.40 18.11
C PHE A 18 -0.65 -0.44 19.08
N GLU A 19 0.00 -0.97 20.13
CA GLU A 19 0.70 -0.13 21.11
C GLU A 19 1.92 0.57 20.51
N ILE A 20 2.69 -0.12 19.66
CA ILE A 20 3.82 0.50 18.93
C ILE A 20 3.30 1.65 18.05
N TYR A 21 2.25 1.40 17.27
CA TYR A 21 1.64 2.42 16.42
C TYR A 21 1.11 3.60 17.24
N LYS A 22 0.38 3.35 18.32
CA LYS A 22 -0.18 4.39 19.18
C LYS A 22 0.92 5.27 19.79
N ASN A 23 1.98 4.65 20.31
CA ASN A 23 3.13 5.38 20.87
C ASN A 23 3.87 6.19 19.81
N TRP A 24 3.97 5.68 18.59
CA TRP A 24 4.50 6.45 17.45
C TRP A 24 3.58 7.62 17.10
N LYS A 25 2.27 7.41 17.00
CA LYS A 25 1.30 8.44 16.63
C LYS A 25 1.26 9.59 17.63
N LEU A 26 1.45 9.30 18.92
CA LEU A 26 1.52 10.32 19.99
C LEU A 26 2.69 11.30 19.80
N GLN A 27 3.76 10.90 19.12
CA GLN A 27 4.89 11.79 18.79
C GLN A 27 4.55 12.78 17.68
N PHE A 28 3.46 12.56 16.94
CA PHE A 28 3.01 13.38 15.82
C PHE A 28 1.52 13.75 15.93
N PRO A 29 1.12 14.55 16.94
CA PRO A 29 -0.29 14.83 17.19
C PRO A 29 -0.99 15.54 16.02
N ALA A 30 -0.28 16.44 15.32
CA ALA A 30 -0.81 17.18 14.17
C ALA A 30 -0.81 16.39 12.84
N LEU A 31 -0.22 15.18 12.82
CA LEU A 31 -0.23 14.35 11.62
C LEU A 31 -1.61 13.74 11.42
N LYS A 32 -2.23 14.07 10.28
CA LYS A 32 -3.48 13.43 9.86
C LYS A 32 -3.17 12.10 9.18
N ILE A 33 -3.93 11.06 9.52
CA ILE A 33 -3.79 9.74 8.91
C ILE A 33 -5.15 9.37 8.34
N ILE A 34 -5.19 9.17 7.04
CA ILE A 34 -6.38 8.75 6.30
C ILE A 34 -6.20 7.28 5.96
N LEU A 35 -7.17 6.44 6.31
CA LEU A 35 -7.19 5.04 5.94
C LEU A 35 -8.19 4.81 4.82
N VAL A 36 -7.73 4.34 3.67
CA VAL A 36 -8.58 3.72 2.66
C VAL A 36 -8.65 2.24 3.00
N LYS A 37 -9.81 1.72 3.41
CA LYS A 37 -9.94 0.37 3.99
C LYS A 37 -9.54 -0.71 2.99
N GLY A 38 -8.68 -1.62 3.44
CA GLY A 38 -8.40 -2.88 2.76
C GLY A 38 -9.29 -4.02 3.21
N ASN A 39 -9.21 -5.14 2.50
CA ASN A 39 -10.02 -6.32 2.77
C ASN A 39 -9.62 -7.04 4.08
N HIS A 40 -8.43 -6.76 4.62
CA HIS A 40 -7.98 -7.26 5.92
C HIS A 40 -8.25 -6.31 7.11
N ASP A 41 -8.72 -5.08 6.85
CA ASP A 41 -9.05 -4.10 7.90
C ASP A 41 -10.40 -4.40 8.58
N ARG A 42 -10.42 -5.48 9.39
CA ARG A 42 -11.61 -5.97 10.12
C ARG A 42 -11.85 -5.29 11.46
N ILE A 43 -10.98 -4.34 11.81
CA ILE A 43 -11.00 -3.61 13.07
C ILE A 43 -12.16 -2.61 13.04
N SER A 44 -12.87 -2.46 14.17
CA SER A 44 -13.94 -1.47 14.26
C SER A 44 -13.42 -0.04 14.02
N GLU A 45 -14.17 0.77 13.29
CA GLU A 45 -13.80 2.16 13.01
C GLU A 45 -13.63 2.98 14.28
N LYS A 46 -14.47 2.72 15.29
CA LYS A 46 -14.32 3.31 16.63
C LYS A 46 -12.91 3.12 17.18
N TYR A 47 -12.38 1.90 17.13
CA TYR A 47 -11.04 1.61 17.64
C TYR A 47 -9.95 2.25 16.77
N LEU A 48 -10.13 2.27 15.44
CA LEU A 48 -9.18 2.97 14.55
C LEU A 48 -9.10 4.48 14.85
N PHE A 49 -10.22 5.14 15.13
CA PHE A 49 -10.23 6.53 15.58
C PHE A 49 -9.54 6.69 16.95
N GLU A 50 -9.75 5.78 17.91
CA GLU A 50 -9.05 5.78 19.20
C GLU A 50 -7.52 5.62 19.06
N LEU A 51 -7.06 4.93 18.01
CA LEU A 51 -5.64 4.81 17.67
C LEU A 51 -5.07 6.07 16.97
N GLY A 52 -5.92 7.05 16.64
CA GLY A 52 -5.51 8.31 16.02
C GLY A 52 -5.54 8.31 14.50
N ILE A 53 -6.26 7.37 13.87
CA ILE A 53 -6.70 7.54 12.47
C ILE A 53 -7.69 8.71 12.42
N SER A 54 -7.51 9.60 11.45
CA SER A 54 -8.29 10.82 11.33
C SER A 54 -9.58 10.60 10.53
N ASP A 55 -9.47 9.89 9.41
CA ASP A 55 -10.56 9.67 8.48
C ASP A 55 -10.46 8.26 7.87
N ILE A 56 -11.60 7.65 7.57
CA ILE A 56 -11.68 6.29 7.02
C ILE A 56 -12.61 6.31 5.81
N TYR A 57 -12.15 5.75 4.69
CA TYR A 57 -12.88 5.70 3.43
C TYR A 57 -12.82 4.30 2.80
N SER A 58 -13.80 3.95 1.98
CA SER A 58 -13.68 2.82 1.05
C SER A 58 -12.88 3.20 -0.19
N VAL A 59 -13.11 4.42 -0.69
CA VAL A 59 -12.37 5.07 -1.77
C VAL A 59 -12.18 6.53 -1.37
N TYR A 60 -10.97 7.05 -1.52
CA TYR A 60 -10.64 8.43 -1.19
C TYR A 60 -10.16 9.17 -2.43
N GLN A 61 -10.73 10.33 -2.73
CA GLN A 61 -10.34 11.16 -3.86
C GLN A 61 -9.68 12.44 -3.36
N GLU A 62 -8.56 12.80 -3.98
CA GLU A 62 -7.92 14.09 -3.78
C GLU A 62 -7.25 14.55 -5.07
N ASN A 63 -7.66 15.73 -5.56
CA ASN A 63 -7.20 16.31 -6.82
C ASN A 63 -7.41 15.32 -7.99
N GLU A 64 -6.38 15.07 -8.79
CA GLU A 64 -6.37 14.10 -9.90
C GLU A 64 -6.22 12.63 -9.47
N PHE A 65 -6.13 12.33 -8.17
CA PHE A 65 -5.87 10.99 -7.68
C PHE A 65 -7.06 10.34 -6.97
N THR A 66 -7.29 9.08 -7.30
CA THR A 66 -8.22 8.19 -6.58
C THR A 66 -7.42 7.13 -5.85
N PHE A 67 -7.59 7.04 -4.54
CA PHE A 67 -6.97 6.03 -3.69
C PHE A 67 -7.99 4.93 -3.37
N SER A 68 -7.63 3.69 -3.67
CA SER A 68 -8.44 2.50 -3.43
C SER A 68 -7.55 1.34 -3.04
N HIS A 69 -7.97 0.50 -2.09
CA HIS A 69 -7.17 -0.69 -1.79
C HIS A 69 -7.15 -1.68 -2.97
N GLU A 70 -8.32 -1.96 -3.55
CA GLU A 70 -8.49 -2.85 -4.69
C GLU A 70 -8.51 -2.08 -6.02
N ASP A 71 -8.37 -2.79 -7.14
CA ASP A 71 -8.46 -2.21 -8.47
C ASP A 71 -9.86 -1.64 -8.75
N LEU A 72 -9.91 -0.38 -9.16
CA LEU A 72 -11.12 0.27 -9.65
C LEU A 72 -11.14 0.23 -11.17
N LYS A 73 -12.17 -0.39 -11.76
CA LYS A 73 -12.34 -0.43 -13.22
C LYS A 73 -13.06 0.83 -13.69
N ASN A 74 -12.63 1.36 -14.84
CA ASN A 74 -13.27 2.47 -15.55
C ASN A 74 -13.25 3.82 -14.80
N GLU A 75 -12.23 4.06 -13.97
CA GLU A 75 -12.02 5.38 -13.36
C GLU A 75 -11.47 6.37 -14.39
N SER A 76 -11.99 7.60 -14.34
CA SER A 76 -11.51 8.71 -15.19
C SER A 76 -10.27 9.41 -14.63
N GLN A 77 -9.97 9.17 -13.35
CA GLN A 77 -8.85 9.75 -12.63
C GLN A 77 -7.73 8.72 -12.44
N PHE A 78 -6.51 9.19 -12.14
CA PHE A 78 -5.36 8.30 -11.93
C PHE A 78 -5.50 7.55 -10.59
N VAL A 79 -5.46 6.23 -10.62
CA VAL A 79 -5.72 5.39 -9.45
C VAL A 79 -4.42 5.02 -8.74
N ILE A 80 -4.36 5.14 -7.42
CA ILE A 80 -3.28 4.64 -6.58
C ILE A 80 -3.84 3.50 -5.73
N SER A 81 -3.37 2.28 -5.96
CA SER A 81 -3.87 1.07 -5.29
C SER A 81 -2.82 0.24 -4.56
N GLY A 82 -3.29 -0.65 -3.68
CA GLY A 82 -2.50 -1.61 -2.92
C GLY A 82 -2.90 -3.05 -3.27
N HIS A 83 -3.17 -3.85 -2.23
CA HIS A 83 -3.73 -5.22 -2.27
C HIS A 83 -2.87 -6.31 -2.94
N ILE A 84 -2.44 -6.07 -4.18
CA ILE A 84 -1.84 -7.08 -5.04
C ILE A 84 -0.43 -7.49 -4.58
N HIS A 85 0.29 -6.58 -3.92
CA HIS A 85 1.69 -6.76 -3.51
C HIS A 85 2.57 -7.18 -4.70
N PRO A 86 2.63 -6.35 -5.76
CA PRO A 86 3.32 -6.71 -6.98
C PRO A 86 4.81 -6.97 -6.73
N GLY A 87 5.31 -8.04 -7.36
CA GLY A 87 6.71 -8.41 -7.32
C GLY A 87 7.30 -8.70 -8.69
N VAL A 88 8.61 -8.49 -8.81
CA VAL A 88 9.39 -8.92 -9.97
C VAL A 88 10.36 -10.01 -9.55
N VAL A 89 10.47 -11.03 -10.40
CA VAL A 89 11.50 -12.06 -10.30
C VAL A 89 12.70 -11.65 -11.14
N LEU A 90 13.86 -11.49 -10.49
CA LEU A 90 15.14 -11.43 -11.18
C LEU A 90 15.82 -12.79 -11.07
N GLN A 91 16.16 -13.38 -12.21
CA GLN A 91 16.78 -14.70 -12.28
C GLN A 91 18.14 -14.62 -12.97
N SER A 92 19.14 -15.20 -12.32
CA SER A 92 20.45 -15.52 -12.88
C SER A 92 20.58 -17.03 -13.07
N SER A 93 21.70 -17.49 -13.62
CA SER A 93 21.99 -18.91 -13.79
C SER A 93 22.00 -19.71 -12.47
N THR A 94 22.23 -19.05 -11.33
CA THR A 94 22.38 -19.72 -10.02
C THR A 94 21.39 -19.26 -8.95
N ARG A 95 20.68 -18.15 -9.16
CA ARG A 95 19.78 -17.56 -8.15
C ARG A 95 18.53 -16.96 -8.76
N LYS A 96 17.43 -17.09 -8.03
CA LYS A 96 16.15 -16.45 -8.31
C LYS A 96 15.79 -15.59 -7.11
N LEU A 97 15.71 -14.27 -7.31
CA LEU A 97 15.36 -13.29 -6.28
C LEU A 97 14.02 -12.66 -6.61
N LYS A 98 13.23 -12.36 -5.59
CA LYS A 98 11.98 -11.62 -5.72
C LYS A 98 12.13 -10.26 -5.06
N PHE A 99 11.68 -9.22 -5.75
CA PHE A 99 11.69 -7.86 -5.25
C PHE A 99 10.28 -7.31 -5.27
N PRO A 100 9.83 -6.59 -4.22
CA PRO A 100 8.65 -5.76 -4.34
C PRO A 100 8.88 -4.70 -5.42
N CYS A 101 7.82 -4.29 -6.11
CA CYS A 101 7.93 -3.23 -7.09
C CYS A 101 6.74 -2.27 -7.05
N TYR A 102 6.93 -1.08 -7.60
CA TYR A 102 5.81 -0.30 -8.10
C TYR A 102 5.44 -0.80 -9.49
N VAL A 103 4.15 -0.78 -9.80
CA VAL A 103 3.65 -0.94 -11.18
C VAL A 103 3.00 0.37 -11.59
N VAL A 104 3.44 0.93 -12.71
CA VAL A 104 2.93 2.20 -13.24
C VAL A 104 2.35 1.95 -14.62
N THR A 105 1.09 2.29 -14.84
CA THR A 105 0.44 2.37 -16.16
C THR A 105 0.12 3.84 -16.48
N GLU A 106 -0.54 4.11 -17.61
CA GLU A 106 -1.03 5.44 -17.95
C GLU A 106 -2.01 6.02 -16.91
N ASN A 107 -2.80 5.15 -16.26
CA ASN A 107 -3.91 5.54 -15.40
C ASN A 107 -3.85 4.95 -13.98
N GLN A 108 -2.79 4.22 -13.63
CA GLN A 108 -2.70 3.54 -12.34
C GLN A 108 -1.26 3.44 -11.81
N LEU A 109 -1.14 3.58 -10.49
CA LEU A 109 0.03 3.20 -9.70
C LEU A 109 -0.38 2.13 -8.69
N ILE A 110 0.26 0.97 -8.75
CA ILE A 110 0.11 -0.08 -7.75
C ILE A 110 1.33 -0.05 -6.83
N LEU A 111 1.08 0.16 -5.54
CA LEU A 111 2.10 0.26 -4.52
C LEU A 111 2.61 -1.12 -4.10
N PRO A 112 3.92 -1.29 -3.85
CA PRO A 112 4.42 -2.45 -3.15
C PRO A 112 3.87 -2.47 -1.72
N ALA A 113 3.81 -3.67 -1.13
CA ALA A 113 3.56 -3.78 0.30
C ALA A 113 4.64 -3.03 1.08
N PHE A 114 4.22 -2.24 2.08
CA PHE A 114 5.15 -1.55 2.97
C PHE A 114 5.86 -2.51 3.95
N SER A 115 5.20 -3.62 4.28
CA SER A 115 5.72 -4.63 5.20
C SER A 115 6.65 -5.62 4.49
N THR A 116 7.73 -6.02 5.15
CA THR A 116 8.65 -7.07 4.68
C THR A 116 8.11 -8.48 4.84
N PHE A 117 6.95 -8.66 5.49
CA PHE A 117 6.40 -9.97 5.86
C PHE A 117 5.31 -10.49 4.90
N THR A 118 5.02 -9.76 3.81
CA THR A 118 4.01 -10.18 2.84
C THR A 118 4.62 -11.03 1.73
N GLY A 119 3.84 -11.96 1.20
CA GLY A 119 4.15 -12.58 -0.08
C GLY A 119 4.16 -11.55 -1.20
N LEU A 120 4.83 -11.88 -2.31
CA LEU A 120 4.84 -11.07 -3.52
C LEU A 120 4.09 -11.81 -4.63
N ASP A 121 3.16 -11.11 -5.28
CA ASP A 121 2.54 -11.61 -6.49
C ASP A 121 3.40 -11.28 -7.72
N THR A 122 4.03 -12.32 -8.25
CA THR A 122 4.91 -12.23 -9.42
C THR A 122 4.24 -12.68 -10.71
N ASN A 123 2.97 -13.06 -10.66
CA ASN A 123 2.25 -13.65 -11.79
C ASN A 123 1.33 -12.63 -12.48
N ASN A 124 1.08 -11.47 -11.86
CA ASN A 124 0.24 -10.46 -12.46
C ASN A 124 0.86 -9.83 -13.71
N TYR A 125 0.04 -9.82 -14.76
CA TYR A 125 0.32 -9.18 -16.02
C TYR A 125 -0.42 -7.86 -16.09
N PHE A 126 0.33 -6.77 -16.15
CA PHE A 126 -0.18 -5.42 -16.33
C PHE A 126 0.28 -4.93 -17.71
N PRO A 127 -0.63 -4.84 -18.70
CA PRO A 127 -0.27 -4.41 -20.04
C PRO A 127 0.26 -2.97 -20.00
N GLU A 128 1.23 -2.68 -20.87
CA GLU A 128 1.79 -1.33 -21.05
C GLU A 128 2.24 -0.67 -19.73
N SER A 129 2.78 -1.49 -18.82
CA SER A 129 3.23 -1.04 -17.50
C SER A 129 4.75 -0.95 -17.41
N GLN A 130 5.22 -0.01 -16.60
CA GLN A 130 6.59 0.06 -16.11
C GLN A 130 6.66 -0.51 -14.70
N LYS A 131 7.69 -1.31 -14.42
CA LYS A 131 7.92 -1.89 -13.09
C LYS A 131 9.19 -1.32 -12.48
N TYR A 132 9.07 -0.80 -11.27
CA TYR A 132 10.19 -0.22 -10.52
C TYR A 132 10.45 -1.05 -9.27
N ILE A 133 11.55 -1.81 -9.23
CA ILE A 133 11.89 -2.59 -8.03
C ILE A 133 12.35 -1.69 -6.90
N VAL A 134 11.97 -2.07 -5.69
CA VAL A 134 12.38 -1.41 -4.46
C VAL A 134 13.41 -2.25 -3.74
N THR A 135 14.56 -1.64 -3.43
CA THR A 135 15.58 -2.21 -2.56
C THR A 135 15.58 -1.46 -1.23
N GLN A 136 16.56 -1.73 -0.36
CA GLN A 136 16.65 -1.06 0.94
C GLN A 136 16.91 0.44 0.82
N ASP A 137 17.60 0.88 -0.23
CA ASP A 137 18.13 2.25 -0.35
C ASP A 137 17.83 2.89 -1.70
N SER A 138 17.22 2.17 -2.64
CA SER A 138 17.08 2.62 -4.03
C SER A 138 15.86 2.03 -4.73
N ILE A 139 15.49 2.69 -5.84
CA ILE A 139 14.40 2.27 -6.73
C ILE A 139 15.00 2.16 -8.14
N HIS A 140 14.75 1.04 -8.83
CA HIS A 140 15.27 0.80 -10.18
C HIS A 140 14.17 0.42 -11.17
N LEU A 141 14.15 1.07 -12.33
CA LEU A 141 13.32 0.64 -13.45
C LEU A 141 13.83 -0.68 -14.01
N ILE A 142 12.91 -1.64 -14.21
CA ILE A 142 13.19 -2.87 -14.93
C ILE A 142 12.72 -2.69 -16.38
N GLN A 143 13.65 -2.90 -17.31
CA GLN A 143 13.42 -2.98 -18.75
C GLN A 143 13.10 -4.41 -19.16
#